data_AF-A0A314UG38-F1
#
_entry.id   AF-A0A314UG38-F1
#
_cell.length_a   1.000
_cell.length_b   1.000
_cell.length_c   1.000
_cell.angle_alpha   90.00
_cell.angle_beta   90.00
_cell.angle_gamma   90.00
#
_symmetry.space_group_name_H-M   'P 1'
#
loop_
_entity.id
_entity.type
_entity.pdbx_description
1 polymer ?
#
loop_
_entity_poly.entity_id
_entity_poly.type
_entity_poly.pdbx_seq_one_letter_code
_entity_poly.pdbx_strand_id
1 'polypeptide(L)'
;MEWYWISSERLRLLLGNSLLCLWRKRGRLGGMKKALEEPTLVPASPDPEDKEETEWYNQWPEHPPELREVCEEYAREVEKLALKLMGLIALSLGLPENRFSSYFKDQTTSVRLNHYPACPSPQLALGVGRHKDGGALTVLAQDDVGGLEVRRKTDGAWIRVKPTPNAYIINVGDIIQVWTNEKYQSVEHRVMVNSEKERFSIPYFLNPSHYTIIKPLEELIHEQNLAKYRPYSWGKFMTNRKLSNFKKLNVENIQIHHFRSPDMGEVDPAFIQDPDHWPKFFIIEGEGIPLIDLSPIISPDSITDPKAIEGVVREIGSACKGWGFFQVINHGVQLDKLRNIEAAARKFFALPLEEKRKIRRDEKSVLGYFDCERTKNVRDWKEVFDLTVEEPTLVPASPDPEDKEETEWHNRWPEYPPEFREACEEYAQEIEKLAMRLMGLIALSLGLPENRFSRYFKDQTTSITLNYYPPCPSPQLALGVGPHKDGGALTVLAQDEVGGLEVKRKTDGEWIRVKPTPNAYVINVGDGLQVWSNDIYHSVEHRAMVNSEKERFSIAYSLKPSHYTLIKPLEELISEENPAKYRPYNWGKFLTHRKLTNFKKLNVENIQIHHFRL
;
A
#
# COMPACT_ATOMS: atom_id res chain seq x y z
N MET A 1 -48.97 -41.91 -7.20
CA MET A 1 -47.91 -42.23 -6.23
C MET A 1 -47.72 -41.00 -5.38
N GLU A 2 -48.20 -41.08 -4.15
CA GLU A 2 -48.18 -40.02 -3.15
C GLU A 2 -46.73 -39.76 -2.72
N TRP A 3 -46.33 -38.48 -2.76
CA TRP A 3 -45.02 -38.03 -2.29
C TRP A 3 -45.15 -37.72 -0.81
N TYR A 4 -44.54 -38.54 0.06
CA TYR A 4 -44.45 -38.25 1.48
C TYR A 4 -43.51 -37.06 1.70
N TRP A 5 -44.10 -35.92 2.08
CA TRP A 5 -43.38 -34.79 2.64
C TRP A 5 -42.86 -35.15 4.03
N ILE A 6 -41.53 -35.18 4.21
CA ILE A 6 -40.94 -35.11 5.55
C ILE A 6 -40.95 -33.63 5.94
N SER A 7 -42.06 -33.21 6.53
CA SER A 7 -42.23 -31.88 7.12
C SER A 7 -41.15 -31.63 8.17
N SER A 8 -40.58 -30.42 8.18
CA SER A 8 -39.67 -29.90 9.21
C SER A 8 -40.23 -29.95 10.64
N GLU A 9 -41.48 -30.36 10.83
CA GLU A 9 -42.14 -30.57 12.13
C GLU A 9 -41.58 -31.77 12.91
N ARG A 10 -41.10 -32.85 12.26
CA ARG A 10 -40.53 -33.99 13.02
C ARG A 10 -39.20 -33.67 13.72
N LEU A 11 -38.43 -32.72 13.19
CA LEU A 11 -37.18 -32.23 13.80
C LEU A 11 -37.42 -31.23 14.94
N ARG A 12 -38.58 -30.55 15.00
CA ARG A 12 -38.91 -29.57 16.05
C ARG A 12 -39.15 -30.19 17.43
N LEU A 13 -39.43 -31.49 17.52
CA LEU A 13 -39.85 -32.15 18.77
C LEU A 13 -38.72 -32.86 19.53
N LEU A 14 -37.47 -32.77 19.09
CA LEU A 14 -36.42 -33.72 19.51
C LEU A 14 -35.12 -33.10 20.06
N LEU A 15 -35.05 -31.79 20.29
CA LEU A 15 -33.80 -31.12 20.65
C LEU A 15 -33.73 -30.77 22.14
N GLY A 16 -33.08 -31.63 22.93
CA GLY A 16 -32.61 -31.36 24.28
C GLY A 16 -31.09 -31.46 24.36
N ASN A 17 -30.45 -30.40 24.89
CA ASN A 17 -29.03 -30.21 25.18
C ASN A 17 -28.02 -30.38 24.02
N SER A 18 -27.28 -29.29 23.79
CA SER A 18 -26.14 -29.19 22.87
C SER A 18 -25.06 -30.23 23.16
N LEU A 19 -24.78 -31.11 22.20
CA LEU A 19 -23.71 -32.10 22.27
C LEU A 19 -22.79 -31.98 21.03
N LEU A 20 -21.49 -31.86 21.31
CA LEU A 20 -20.42 -31.86 20.32
C LEU A 20 -19.72 -33.21 20.43
N CYS A 21 -19.71 -33.98 19.34
CA CYS A 21 -19.52 -35.42 19.49
C CYS A 21 -18.78 -36.04 18.30
N LEU A 22 -17.66 -36.76 18.56
CA LEU A 22 -17.02 -37.64 17.57
C LEU A 22 -16.77 -39.13 18.05
N TRP A 23 -16.63 -40.14 17.15
CA TRP A 23 -15.85 -41.46 17.20
C TRP A 23 -16.48 -42.93 16.94
N ARG A 24 -15.58 -43.92 16.61
CA ARG A 24 -15.46 -45.27 15.87
C ARG A 24 -16.34 -46.55 16.16
N LYS A 25 -16.59 -47.60 15.30
CA LYS A 25 -15.72 -48.69 14.64
C LYS A 25 -16.34 -49.59 13.51
N ARG A 26 -15.43 -50.10 12.63
CA ARG A 26 -15.51 -50.89 11.35
C ARG A 26 -16.17 -52.30 11.36
N GLY A 27 -16.77 -52.67 10.19
CA GLY A 27 -16.68 -54.04 9.61
C GLY A 27 -17.72 -54.50 8.54
N ARG A 28 -17.49 -54.16 7.25
CA ARG A 28 -17.84 -54.82 5.95
C ARG A 28 -19.20 -55.55 5.72
N LEU A 29 -20.00 -55.08 4.75
CA LEU A 29 -20.16 -55.61 3.35
C LEU A 29 -21.53 -55.18 2.76
N GLY A 30 -21.50 -54.67 1.52
CA GLY A 30 -22.57 -54.85 0.52
C GLY A 30 -23.73 -53.84 0.52
N GLY A 31 -23.86 -53.11 -0.60
CA GLY A 31 -25.13 -52.53 -1.06
C GLY A 31 -25.36 -51.05 -0.71
N MET A 32 -25.46 -50.22 -1.74
CA MET A 32 -26.04 -48.85 -1.78
C MET A 32 -26.40 -48.23 -0.43
N LYS A 33 -25.54 -47.36 0.12
CA LYS A 33 -25.84 -46.40 1.22
C LYS A 33 -24.58 -45.65 1.61
N LYS A 34 -24.25 -44.50 1.00
CA LYS A 34 -23.15 -43.67 1.54
C LYS A 34 -23.40 -42.19 1.30
N ALA A 35 -23.99 -41.54 2.28
CA ALA A 35 -23.73 -40.14 2.54
C ALA A 35 -23.28 -40.06 4.00
N LEU A 36 -22.15 -39.37 4.21
CA LEU A 36 -21.34 -39.38 5.43
C LEU A 36 -20.65 -40.75 5.66
N GLU A 37 -19.53 -40.98 4.96
CA GLU A 37 -18.65 -42.11 5.29
C GLU A 37 -18.01 -41.87 6.66
N GLU A 38 -18.31 -42.74 7.62
CA GLU A 38 -17.59 -42.81 8.89
C GLU A 38 -16.47 -43.87 8.81
N PRO A 39 -15.22 -43.54 9.17
CA PRO A 39 -14.74 -42.24 9.65
C PRO A 39 -14.54 -41.17 8.57
N THR A 40 -14.65 -39.91 8.98
CA THR A 40 -14.01 -38.79 8.28
C THR A 40 -12.52 -38.78 8.61
N LEU A 41 -11.67 -38.94 7.59
CA LEU A 41 -10.23 -38.80 7.74
C LEU A 41 -9.84 -37.33 7.72
N VAL A 42 -8.96 -36.93 8.64
CA VAL A 42 -8.36 -35.59 8.68
C VAL A 42 -6.91 -35.68 9.15
N PRO A 43 -6.07 -34.66 8.90
CA PRO A 43 -4.70 -34.64 9.42
C PRO A 43 -4.65 -34.70 10.95
N ALA A 44 -3.74 -35.50 11.49
CA ALA A 44 -3.55 -35.68 12.93
C ALA A 44 -3.03 -34.41 13.62
N SER A 45 -2.21 -33.63 12.91
CA SER A 45 -1.57 -32.40 13.38
C SER A 45 -1.71 -31.26 12.36
N PRO A 46 -1.69 -29.98 12.80
CA PRO A 46 -1.55 -28.84 11.90
C PRO A 46 -0.14 -28.68 11.33
N ASP A 47 0.84 -29.46 11.81
CA ASP A 47 2.23 -29.42 11.37
C ASP A 47 2.34 -29.69 9.85
N PRO A 48 2.97 -28.80 9.05
CA PRO A 48 3.21 -29.00 7.63
C PRO A 48 3.96 -30.29 7.26
N GLU A 49 4.84 -30.79 8.13
CA GLU A 49 5.67 -31.98 7.89
C GLU A 49 4.97 -33.28 8.30
N ASP A 50 3.98 -33.19 9.20
CA ASP A 50 3.18 -34.34 9.60
C ASP A 50 2.20 -34.75 8.50
N LYS A 51 2.24 -36.05 8.17
CA LYS A 51 1.40 -36.71 7.16
C LYS A 51 0.46 -37.74 7.79
N GLU A 52 0.50 -37.93 9.10
CA GLU A 52 -0.41 -38.82 9.79
C GLU A 52 -1.85 -38.31 9.69
N GLU A 53 -2.77 -39.26 9.53
CA GLU A 53 -4.20 -39.00 9.53
C GLU A 53 -4.83 -39.59 10.78
N THR A 54 -5.88 -38.92 11.26
CA THR A 54 -6.72 -39.40 12.34
C THR A 54 -8.16 -39.53 11.86
N GLU A 55 -8.88 -40.47 12.45
CA GLU A 55 -10.22 -40.85 12.03
C GLU A 55 -11.28 -40.20 12.92
N TRP A 56 -12.02 -39.20 12.47
CA TRP A 56 -13.16 -38.66 13.22
C TRP A 56 -14.45 -39.43 12.90
N TYR A 57 -15.36 -39.55 13.85
CA TYR A 57 -16.70 -40.12 13.58
C TYR A 57 -17.75 -39.27 14.27
N ASN A 58 -19.05 -39.53 14.25
CA ASN A 58 -20.02 -38.81 15.08
C ASN A 58 -20.31 -39.55 16.40
N GLN A 59 -20.84 -38.87 17.44
CA GLN A 59 -21.52 -39.57 18.56
C GLN A 59 -23.01 -39.26 18.50
N TRP A 60 -23.81 -40.32 18.62
CA TRP A 60 -25.26 -40.27 18.54
C TRP A 60 -25.84 -40.52 19.95
N PRO A 61 -26.82 -39.73 20.40
CA PRO A 61 -27.48 -39.99 21.68
C PRO A 61 -28.30 -41.28 21.59
N GLU A 62 -28.53 -41.93 22.73
CA GLU A 62 -29.42 -43.10 22.81
C GLU A 62 -30.88 -42.71 22.51
N HIS A 63 -31.26 -41.48 22.86
CA HIS A 63 -32.59 -40.94 22.65
C HIS A 63 -32.57 -39.52 22.06
N PRO A 64 -33.43 -39.23 21.06
CA PRO A 64 -34.31 -40.17 20.37
C PRO A 64 -33.51 -41.06 19.39
N PRO A 65 -33.83 -42.37 19.28
CA PRO A 65 -33.04 -43.30 18.46
C PRO A 65 -33.09 -42.97 16.97
N GLU A 66 -34.14 -42.27 16.52
CA GLU A 66 -34.33 -41.86 15.12
C GLU A 66 -33.44 -40.66 14.72
N LEU A 67 -32.80 -39.98 15.68
CA LEU A 67 -32.05 -38.74 15.39
C LEU A 67 -30.98 -38.95 14.32
N ARG A 68 -30.29 -40.09 14.37
CA ARG A 68 -29.25 -40.46 13.41
C ARG A 68 -29.81 -40.51 11.99
N GLU A 69 -30.84 -41.32 11.79
CA GLU A 69 -31.44 -41.55 10.47
C GLU A 69 -31.97 -40.25 9.87
N VAL A 70 -32.65 -39.43 10.70
CA VAL A 70 -33.21 -38.14 10.28
C VAL A 70 -32.10 -37.15 9.88
N CYS A 71 -31.01 -37.06 10.65
CA CYS A 71 -29.89 -36.18 10.33
C CYS A 71 -29.15 -36.62 9.06
N GLU A 72 -28.93 -37.93 8.89
CA GLU A 72 -28.30 -38.47 7.69
C GLU A 72 -29.17 -38.27 6.44
N GLU A 73 -30.49 -38.41 6.56
CA GLU A 73 -31.44 -38.13 5.48
C GLU A 73 -31.47 -36.66 5.11
N TYR A 74 -31.57 -35.78 6.10
CA TYR A 74 -31.52 -34.33 5.89
C TYR A 74 -30.21 -33.91 5.20
N ALA A 75 -29.07 -34.42 5.68
CA ALA A 75 -27.78 -34.13 5.08
C ALA A 75 -27.71 -34.55 3.61
N ARG A 76 -28.24 -35.73 3.25
CA ARG A 76 -28.31 -36.20 1.85
C ARG A 76 -29.07 -35.25 0.93
N GLU A 77 -30.24 -34.80 1.35
CA GLU A 77 -31.07 -33.95 0.49
C GLU A 77 -30.50 -32.53 0.39
N VAL A 78 -29.96 -31.99 1.48
CA VAL A 78 -29.32 -30.67 1.47
C VAL A 78 -28.01 -30.68 0.68
N GLU A 79 -27.26 -31.80 0.68
CA GLU A 79 -26.07 -31.97 -0.15
C GLU A 79 -26.37 -31.77 -1.63
N LYS A 80 -27.44 -32.40 -2.14
CA LYS A 80 -27.85 -32.24 -3.55
C LYS A 80 -28.10 -30.78 -3.90
N LEU A 81 -28.77 -30.05 -3.00
CA LEU A 81 -29.00 -28.61 -3.17
C LEU A 81 -27.70 -27.83 -3.14
N ALA A 82 -26.82 -28.10 -2.17
CA ALA A 82 -25.54 -27.41 -2.00
C ALA A 82 -24.65 -27.60 -3.23
N LEU A 83 -24.53 -28.82 -3.76
CA LEU A 83 -23.76 -29.11 -4.97
C LEU A 83 -24.36 -28.44 -6.21
N LYS A 84 -25.69 -28.37 -6.32
CA LYS A 84 -26.36 -27.62 -7.40
C LYS A 84 -26.06 -26.12 -7.31
N LEU A 85 -26.09 -25.54 -6.11
CA LEU A 85 -25.72 -24.14 -5.90
C LEU A 85 -24.25 -23.88 -6.26
N MET A 86 -23.34 -24.81 -5.94
CA MET A 86 -21.93 -24.72 -6.37
C MET A 86 -21.79 -24.70 -7.89
N GLY A 87 -22.59 -25.50 -8.62
CA GLY A 87 -22.61 -25.47 -10.07
C GLY A 87 -23.08 -24.12 -10.63
N LEU A 88 -24.11 -23.53 -10.04
CA LEU A 88 -24.59 -22.20 -10.41
C LEU A 88 -23.56 -21.09 -10.11
N ILE A 89 -22.83 -21.20 -8.99
CA ILE A 89 -21.72 -20.29 -8.67
C ILE A 89 -20.62 -20.42 -9.74
N ALA A 90 -20.26 -21.64 -10.16
CA ALA A 90 -19.27 -21.84 -11.22
C ALA A 90 -19.70 -21.18 -12.54
N LEU A 91 -20.94 -21.37 -12.95
CA LEU A 91 -21.48 -20.75 -14.17
C LEU A 91 -21.47 -19.22 -14.09
N SER A 92 -21.80 -18.64 -12.94
CA SER A 92 -21.75 -17.18 -12.73
C SER A 92 -20.34 -16.59 -12.84
N LEU A 93 -19.32 -17.42 -12.66
CA LEU A 93 -17.91 -17.05 -12.78
C LEU A 93 -17.39 -17.18 -14.20
N GLY A 94 -18.19 -17.72 -15.13
CA GLY A 94 -17.75 -18.06 -16.50
C GLY A 94 -17.03 -19.41 -16.57
N LEU A 95 -17.20 -20.28 -15.58
CA LEU A 95 -16.55 -21.59 -15.49
C LEU A 95 -17.54 -22.72 -15.82
N PRO A 96 -17.05 -23.91 -16.21
CA PRO A 96 -17.90 -25.09 -16.36
C PRO A 96 -18.68 -25.41 -15.07
N GLU A 97 -19.94 -25.85 -15.19
CA GLU A 97 -20.82 -26.16 -14.05
C GLU A 97 -20.17 -27.14 -13.05
N ASN A 98 -19.44 -28.13 -13.55
CA ASN A 98 -18.78 -29.15 -12.73
C ASN A 98 -17.41 -28.73 -12.18
N ARG A 99 -17.00 -27.46 -12.31
CA ARG A 99 -15.63 -27.02 -12.01
C ARG A 99 -15.20 -27.28 -10.56
N PHE A 100 -16.13 -27.21 -9.61
CA PHE A 100 -15.83 -27.46 -8.20
C PHE A 100 -16.02 -28.91 -7.78
N SER A 101 -16.64 -29.76 -8.60
CA SER A 101 -17.11 -31.09 -8.20
C SER A 101 -16.00 -32.00 -7.68
N SER A 102 -14.78 -31.88 -8.23
CA SER A 102 -13.63 -32.67 -7.81
C SER A 102 -13.19 -32.39 -6.37
N TYR A 103 -13.41 -31.18 -5.83
CA TYR A 103 -13.00 -30.80 -4.47
C TYR A 103 -13.88 -31.43 -3.38
N PHE A 104 -15.06 -31.94 -3.75
CA PHE A 104 -16.01 -32.51 -2.80
C PHE A 104 -16.03 -34.05 -2.82
N LYS A 105 -15.13 -34.68 -3.57
CA LYS A 105 -14.87 -36.12 -3.48
C LYS A 105 -14.25 -36.40 -2.11
N ASP A 106 -14.88 -37.20 -1.26
CA ASP A 106 -14.42 -37.41 0.13
C ASP A 106 -14.48 -36.15 1.01
N GLN A 107 -15.51 -35.32 0.78
CA GLN A 107 -15.75 -34.08 1.52
C GLN A 107 -15.78 -34.24 3.05
N THR A 108 -15.41 -33.16 3.75
CA THR A 108 -15.42 -33.05 5.23
C THR A 108 -16.63 -32.24 5.73
N THR A 109 -17.75 -32.36 5.03
CA THR A 109 -18.98 -31.62 5.28
C THR A 109 -19.61 -32.02 6.62
N SER A 110 -20.24 -31.06 7.31
CA SER A 110 -20.89 -31.29 8.60
C SER A 110 -22.23 -30.58 8.72
N VAL A 111 -23.11 -31.13 9.55
CA VAL A 111 -24.37 -30.50 9.95
C VAL A 111 -24.28 -30.18 11.43
N ARG A 112 -24.76 -29.00 11.83
CA ARG A 112 -24.87 -28.63 13.24
C ARG A 112 -26.32 -28.36 13.59
N LEU A 113 -26.75 -28.83 14.77
CA LEU A 113 -28.05 -28.52 15.34
C LEU A 113 -27.83 -27.51 16.46
N ASN A 114 -28.27 -26.27 16.26
CA ASN A 114 -28.14 -25.23 17.27
C ASN A 114 -29.46 -25.02 17.99
N HIS A 115 -29.40 -24.99 19.32
CA HIS A 115 -30.47 -24.55 20.20
C HIS A 115 -29.98 -23.33 20.97
N TYR A 116 -30.74 -22.23 20.88
CA TYR A 116 -30.48 -20.99 21.60
C TYR A 116 -31.63 -20.77 22.58
N PRO A 117 -31.44 -21.07 23.87
CA PRO A 117 -32.45 -20.81 24.88
C PRO A 117 -32.80 -19.32 24.97
N ALA A 118 -33.99 -19.01 25.51
CA ALA A 118 -34.33 -17.66 25.89
C ALA A 118 -33.30 -17.12 26.89
N CYS A 119 -32.73 -15.96 26.59
CA CYS A 119 -31.67 -15.32 27.37
C CYS A 119 -32.27 -14.20 28.23
N PRO A 120 -32.13 -14.23 29.57
CA PRO A 120 -32.67 -13.18 30.45
C PRO A 120 -32.09 -11.78 30.18
N SER A 121 -30.86 -11.72 29.66
CA SER A 121 -30.12 -10.47 29.43
C SER A 121 -29.57 -10.41 28.00
N PRO A 122 -30.43 -10.36 26.97
CA PRO A 122 -30.01 -10.49 25.57
C PRO A 122 -29.11 -9.35 25.08
N GLN A 123 -29.14 -8.19 25.75
CA GLN A 123 -28.26 -7.05 25.48
C GLN A 123 -26.79 -7.30 25.87
N LEU A 124 -26.51 -8.29 26.71
CA LEU A 124 -25.15 -8.63 27.17
C LEU A 124 -24.58 -9.89 26.52
N ALA A 125 -25.37 -10.59 25.69
CA ALA A 125 -25.02 -11.92 25.20
C ALA A 125 -25.21 -12.04 23.69
N LEU A 126 -24.37 -12.87 23.07
CA LEU A 126 -24.55 -13.35 21.71
C LEU A 126 -24.79 -14.85 21.76
N GLY A 127 -25.69 -15.35 20.91
CA GLY A 127 -25.87 -16.78 20.72
C GLY A 127 -24.68 -17.40 19.99
N VAL A 128 -24.16 -16.67 18.99
CA VAL A 128 -22.89 -16.97 18.33
C VAL A 128 -22.15 -15.66 18.13
N GLY A 129 -20.87 -15.65 18.51
CA GLY A 129 -19.98 -14.51 18.30
C GLY A 129 -19.81 -14.13 16.83
N ARG A 130 -19.17 -12.99 16.60
CA ARG A 130 -18.87 -12.50 15.24
C ARG A 130 -17.88 -13.43 14.57
N HIS A 131 -18.21 -13.94 13.39
CA HIS A 131 -17.34 -14.84 12.65
C HIS A 131 -17.66 -14.86 11.16
N LYS A 132 -16.81 -15.57 10.41
CA LYS A 132 -17.05 -16.01 9.03
C LYS A 132 -17.00 -17.53 9.00
N ASP A 133 -17.74 -18.11 8.06
CA ASP A 133 -17.72 -19.56 7.83
C ASP A 133 -16.49 -19.94 7.02
N GLY A 134 -15.68 -20.86 7.56
CA GLY A 134 -14.45 -21.30 6.90
C GLY A 134 -14.68 -22.16 5.64
N GLY A 135 -15.86 -22.79 5.53
CA GLY A 135 -16.21 -23.74 4.46
C GLY A 135 -16.39 -23.11 3.09
N ALA A 136 -16.90 -23.89 2.12
CA ALA A 136 -17.25 -23.36 0.80
C ALA A 136 -18.62 -22.69 0.81
N LEU A 137 -19.64 -23.40 1.33
CA LEU A 137 -21.02 -22.93 1.30
C LEU A 137 -21.75 -23.38 2.56
N THR A 138 -22.57 -22.51 3.14
CA THR A 138 -23.47 -22.85 4.23
C THR A 138 -24.92 -22.74 3.75
N VAL A 139 -25.67 -23.82 3.92
CA VAL A 139 -27.13 -23.85 3.72
C VAL A 139 -27.78 -23.90 5.09
N LEU A 140 -28.44 -22.81 5.47
CA LEU A 140 -28.96 -22.60 6.82
C LEU A 140 -30.48 -22.67 6.83
N ALA A 141 -31.02 -23.71 7.49
CA ALA A 141 -32.40 -23.69 7.97
C ALA A 141 -32.48 -22.94 9.30
N GLN A 142 -33.50 -22.11 9.45
CA GLN A 142 -33.82 -21.45 10.72
C GLN A 142 -35.33 -21.45 10.94
N ASP A 143 -35.72 -21.25 12.20
CA ASP A 143 -37.11 -21.06 12.58
C ASP A 143 -37.63 -19.65 12.29
N ASP A 144 -38.83 -19.35 12.81
CA ASP A 144 -39.53 -18.08 12.70
C ASP A 144 -39.06 -17.01 13.71
N VAL A 145 -38.16 -17.35 14.64
CA VAL A 145 -37.64 -16.42 15.66
C VAL A 145 -36.54 -15.53 15.08
N GLY A 146 -35.70 -16.10 14.22
CA GLY A 146 -34.59 -15.39 13.59
C GLY A 146 -33.54 -14.95 14.59
N GLY A 147 -32.76 -13.90 14.27
CA GLY A 147 -31.66 -13.41 15.13
C GLY A 147 -30.28 -13.50 14.48
N LEU A 148 -30.18 -14.07 13.28
CA LEU A 148 -28.98 -13.90 12.46
C LEU A 148 -28.84 -12.43 12.05
N GLU A 149 -27.66 -11.87 12.28
CA GLU A 149 -27.27 -10.57 11.78
C GLU A 149 -26.02 -10.69 10.90
N VAL A 150 -26.04 -9.97 9.78
CA VAL A 150 -24.97 -9.97 8.79
C VAL A 150 -24.41 -8.55 8.69
N ARG A 151 -23.08 -8.43 8.67
CA ARG A 151 -22.41 -7.13 8.56
C ARG A 151 -22.36 -6.70 7.10
N ARG A 152 -23.02 -5.59 6.77
CA ARG A 152 -22.99 -4.99 5.44
C ARG A 152 -21.61 -4.40 5.16
N LYS A 153 -21.09 -4.65 3.96
CA LYS A 153 -19.73 -4.25 3.58
C LYS A 153 -19.58 -2.76 3.29
N THR A 154 -20.63 -2.11 2.79
CA THR A 154 -20.56 -0.70 2.34
C THR A 154 -20.37 0.30 3.47
N ASP A 155 -20.91 0.01 4.65
CA ASP A 155 -20.91 0.93 5.80
C ASP A 155 -20.67 0.23 7.15
N GLY A 156 -20.45 -1.08 7.14
CA GLY A 156 -20.22 -1.87 8.35
C GLY A 156 -21.46 -2.08 9.23
N ALA A 157 -22.65 -1.69 8.78
CA ALA A 157 -23.87 -1.82 9.56
C ALA A 157 -24.29 -3.29 9.75
N TRP A 158 -24.78 -3.64 10.94
CA TRP A 158 -25.36 -4.96 11.19
C TRP A 158 -26.81 -5.01 10.72
N ILE A 159 -27.12 -5.93 9.81
CA ILE A 159 -28.45 -6.11 9.25
C ILE A 159 -29.04 -7.41 9.76
N ARG A 160 -30.21 -7.32 10.40
CA ARG A 160 -30.97 -8.49 10.82
C ARG A 160 -31.59 -9.20 9.62
N VAL A 161 -31.30 -10.49 9.48
CA VAL A 161 -31.87 -11.34 8.45
C VAL A 161 -33.26 -11.76 8.90
N LYS A 162 -34.29 -11.36 8.14
CA LYS A 162 -35.68 -11.71 8.42
C LYS A 162 -35.92 -13.19 8.08
N PRO A 163 -36.47 -13.99 9.01
CA PRO A 163 -36.96 -15.33 8.68
C PRO A 163 -37.95 -15.27 7.52
N THR A 164 -37.72 -16.09 6.51
CA THR A 164 -38.62 -16.24 5.37
C THR A 164 -39.13 -17.68 5.38
N PRO A 165 -40.45 -17.90 5.52
CA PRO A 165 -41.01 -19.24 5.52
C PRO A 165 -40.60 -20.04 4.27
N ASN A 166 -40.29 -21.32 4.46
CA ASN A 166 -39.89 -22.25 3.39
C ASN A 166 -38.63 -21.85 2.59
N ALA A 167 -37.77 -21.02 3.17
CA ALA A 167 -36.52 -20.60 2.53
C ALA A 167 -35.30 -21.00 3.36
N TYR A 168 -34.23 -21.39 2.65
CA TYR A 168 -32.89 -21.49 3.22
C TYR A 168 -32.16 -20.16 3.10
N ILE A 169 -31.34 -19.85 4.09
CA ILE A 169 -30.32 -18.80 3.95
C ILE A 169 -29.07 -19.45 3.37
N ILE A 170 -28.54 -18.85 2.31
CA ILE A 170 -27.32 -19.29 1.65
C ILE A 170 -26.20 -18.31 2.00
N ASN A 171 -25.11 -18.81 2.57
CA ASN A 171 -23.92 -18.04 2.89
C ASN A 171 -22.70 -18.63 2.16
N VAL A 172 -21.91 -17.77 1.50
CA VAL A 172 -20.63 -18.17 0.90
C VAL A 172 -19.53 -18.07 1.94
N GLY A 173 -18.74 -19.14 2.08
CA GLY A 173 -17.66 -19.19 3.05
C GLY A 173 -16.31 -18.75 2.48
N ASP A 174 -15.30 -18.79 3.34
CA ASP A 174 -13.95 -18.34 3.06
C ASP A 174 -13.29 -19.09 1.89
N ILE A 175 -13.59 -20.38 1.69
CA ILE A 175 -13.04 -21.14 0.55
C ILE A 175 -13.49 -20.56 -0.78
N ILE A 176 -14.76 -20.19 -0.92
CA ILE A 176 -15.26 -19.55 -2.14
C ILE A 176 -14.57 -18.20 -2.34
N GLN A 177 -14.34 -17.44 -1.26
CA GLN A 177 -13.59 -16.19 -1.36
C GLN A 177 -12.17 -16.41 -1.90
N VAL A 178 -11.46 -17.43 -1.43
CA VAL A 178 -10.12 -17.75 -1.90
C VAL A 178 -10.13 -18.26 -3.34
N TRP A 179 -10.95 -19.26 -3.66
CA TRP A 179 -11.07 -19.82 -5.02
C TRP A 179 -11.39 -18.74 -6.05
N THR A 180 -12.28 -17.81 -5.70
CA THR A 180 -12.73 -16.77 -6.62
C THR A 180 -11.86 -15.50 -6.63
N ASN A 181 -10.73 -15.54 -5.91
CA ASN A 181 -9.81 -14.40 -5.77
C ASN A 181 -10.54 -13.11 -5.33
N GLU A 182 -11.48 -13.25 -4.40
CA GLU A 182 -12.36 -12.20 -3.85
C GLU A 182 -13.47 -11.66 -4.78
N LYS A 183 -13.75 -12.30 -5.92
CA LYS A 183 -14.94 -11.96 -6.72
C LYS A 183 -16.23 -12.24 -5.95
N TYR A 184 -16.26 -13.33 -5.19
CA TYR A 184 -17.18 -13.52 -4.08
C TYR A 184 -16.40 -13.30 -2.78
N GLN A 185 -17.03 -12.74 -1.76
CA GLN A 185 -16.36 -12.63 -0.46
C GLN A 185 -17.31 -12.98 0.67
N SER A 186 -16.79 -13.77 1.59
CA SER A 186 -17.49 -14.22 2.80
C SER A 186 -17.85 -13.03 3.67
N VAL A 187 -18.99 -13.16 4.37
CA VAL A 187 -19.54 -12.07 5.17
C VAL A 187 -19.43 -12.38 6.65
N GLU A 188 -19.00 -11.38 7.41
CA GLU A 188 -19.01 -11.47 8.87
C GLU A 188 -20.46 -11.47 9.36
N HIS A 189 -20.79 -12.42 10.23
CA HIS A 189 -22.13 -12.57 10.77
C HIS A 189 -22.08 -12.96 12.25
N ARG A 190 -23.20 -12.74 12.96
CA ARG A 190 -23.38 -13.07 14.38
C ARG A 190 -24.81 -13.51 14.63
N VAL A 191 -25.06 -14.15 15.77
CA VAL A 191 -26.42 -14.52 16.18
C VAL A 191 -26.76 -13.82 17.47
N MET A 192 -27.83 -13.03 17.44
CA MET A 192 -28.44 -12.39 18.60
C MET A 192 -29.36 -13.37 19.32
N VAL A 193 -29.34 -13.35 20.65
CA VAL A 193 -30.32 -14.04 21.50
C VAL A 193 -31.46 -13.09 21.86
N ASN A 194 -32.58 -13.65 22.31
CA ASN A 194 -33.72 -12.89 22.79
C ASN A 194 -34.22 -13.48 24.11
N SER A 195 -35.02 -12.72 24.86
CA SER A 195 -35.53 -13.13 26.18
C SER A 195 -36.87 -13.85 26.14
N GLU A 196 -37.53 -13.93 24.99
CA GLU A 196 -38.93 -14.34 24.89
C GLU A 196 -39.07 -15.80 24.51
N LYS A 197 -38.34 -16.25 23.48
CA LYS A 197 -38.50 -17.56 22.87
C LYS A 197 -37.16 -18.16 22.48
N GLU A 198 -37.04 -19.46 22.70
CA GLU A 198 -35.93 -20.24 22.20
C GLU A 198 -35.89 -20.24 20.66
N ARG A 199 -34.69 -20.35 20.11
CA ARG A 199 -34.44 -20.39 18.66
C ARG A 199 -33.71 -21.67 18.28
N PHE A 200 -34.09 -22.25 17.14
CA PHE A 200 -33.39 -23.36 16.50
C PHE A 200 -32.80 -22.97 15.15
N SER A 201 -31.63 -23.51 14.84
CA SER A 201 -31.07 -23.42 13.50
C SER A 201 -30.24 -24.65 13.12
N ILE A 202 -30.25 -24.98 11.83
CA ILE A 202 -29.60 -26.17 11.28
C ILE A 202 -28.72 -25.75 10.09
N PRO A 203 -27.50 -25.23 10.33
CA PRO A 203 -26.53 -25.01 9.27
C PRO A 203 -25.94 -26.34 8.78
N TYR A 204 -25.98 -26.53 7.47
CA TYR A 204 -25.22 -27.51 6.71
C TYR A 204 -23.98 -26.81 6.12
N PHE A 205 -22.78 -27.24 6.51
CA PHE A 205 -21.51 -26.66 6.06
C PHE A 205 -20.86 -27.55 4.99
N LEU A 206 -20.96 -27.15 3.73
CA LEU A 206 -20.29 -27.83 2.62
C LEU A 206 -18.80 -27.51 2.64
N ASN A 207 -17.98 -28.53 2.86
CA ASN A 207 -16.52 -28.43 2.96
C ASN A 207 -15.84 -29.40 1.99
N PRO A 208 -14.70 -29.06 1.40
CA PRO A 208 -13.99 -29.96 0.51
C PRO A 208 -13.32 -31.11 1.28
N SER A 209 -12.67 -32.03 0.57
CA SER A 209 -11.86 -33.10 1.18
C SER A 209 -10.68 -32.51 1.97
N HIS A 210 -10.23 -33.19 3.03
CA HIS A 210 -9.15 -32.70 3.89
C HIS A 210 -7.82 -32.51 3.16
N TYR A 211 -7.57 -33.29 2.11
CA TYR A 211 -6.38 -33.18 1.26
C TYR A 211 -6.45 -32.05 0.24
N THR A 212 -7.57 -31.31 0.16
CA THR A 212 -7.71 -30.23 -0.81
C THR A 212 -6.76 -29.08 -0.49
N ILE A 213 -6.01 -28.64 -1.50
CA ILE A 213 -5.23 -27.42 -1.47
C ILE A 213 -6.11 -26.26 -1.95
N ILE A 214 -6.32 -25.30 -1.07
CA ILE A 214 -7.10 -24.09 -1.33
C ILE A 214 -6.15 -23.02 -1.85
N LYS A 215 -6.40 -22.54 -3.06
CA LYS A 215 -5.69 -21.45 -3.75
C LYS A 215 -6.62 -20.76 -4.74
N PRO A 216 -6.35 -19.52 -5.17
CA PRO A 216 -7.13 -18.89 -6.23
C PRO A 216 -7.16 -19.78 -7.50
N LEU A 217 -8.33 -19.85 -8.14
CA LEU A 217 -8.49 -20.62 -9.38
C LEU A 217 -7.69 -19.94 -10.49
N GLU A 218 -6.92 -20.73 -11.23
CA GLU A 218 -6.03 -20.25 -12.29
C GLU A 218 -6.81 -19.51 -13.37
N GLU A 219 -8.03 -19.97 -13.67
CA GLU A 219 -8.95 -19.36 -14.63
C GLU A 219 -9.43 -17.96 -14.24
N LEU A 220 -9.26 -17.56 -12.97
CA LEU A 220 -9.70 -16.27 -12.43
C LEU A 220 -8.52 -15.33 -12.13
N ILE A 221 -7.29 -15.76 -12.41
CA ILE A 221 -6.06 -14.99 -12.25
C ILE A 221 -5.58 -14.52 -13.62
N HIS A 222 -5.17 -13.26 -13.71
CA HIS A 222 -4.58 -12.65 -14.90
C HIS A 222 -3.73 -11.44 -14.49
N GLU A 223 -3.02 -10.81 -15.43
CA GLU A 223 -2.08 -9.71 -15.16
C GLU A 223 -2.69 -8.58 -14.32
N GLN A 224 -3.97 -8.26 -14.52
CA GLN A 224 -4.70 -7.23 -13.76
C GLN A 224 -5.39 -7.76 -12.48
N ASN A 225 -5.38 -9.08 -12.24
CA ASN A 225 -5.97 -9.72 -11.06
C ASN A 225 -5.08 -10.88 -10.58
N LEU A 226 -3.93 -10.53 -10.00
CA LEU A 226 -2.95 -11.49 -9.47
C LEU A 226 -3.52 -12.30 -8.29
N ALA A 227 -2.91 -13.44 -8.01
CA ALA A 227 -3.30 -14.33 -6.92
C ALA A 227 -3.16 -13.66 -5.54
N LYS A 228 -4.29 -13.36 -4.89
CA LYS A 228 -4.31 -12.66 -3.59
C LYS A 228 -4.04 -13.56 -2.40
N TYR A 229 -4.04 -14.88 -2.60
CA TYR A 229 -3.85 -15.87 -1.55
C TYR A 229 -2.80 -16.90 -1.94
N ARG A 230 -1.93 -17.23 -0.99
CA ARG A 230 -1.00 -18.36 -1.06
C ARG A 230 -1.77 -19.68 -0.86
N PRO A 231 -1.36 -20.76 -1.53
CA PRO A 231 -1.96 -22.07 -1.35
C PRO A 231 -1.86 -22.58 0.11
N TYR A 232 -2.92 -23.21 0.62
CA TYR A 232 -2.90 -23.86 1.92
C TYR A 232 -3.73 -25.15 1.95
N SER A 233 -3.42 -26.07 2.87
CA SER A 233 -4.18 -27.31 3.06
C SER A 233 -5.43 -27.07 3.90
N TRP A 234 -6.60 -27.46 3.37
CA TRP A 234 -7.88 -27.38 4.08
C TRP A 234 -7.88 -28.21 5.37
N GLY A 235 -7.41 -29.46 5.31
CA GLY A 235 -7.34 -30.35 6.47
C GLY A 235 -6.50 -29.76 7.60
N LYS A 236 -5.31 -29.22 7.29
CA LYS A 236 -4.42 -28.60 8.29
C LYS A 236 -5.03 -27.31 8.87
N PHE A 237 -5.69 -26.52 8.03
CA PHE A 237 -6.43 -25.33 8.48
C PHE A 237 -7.55 -25.70 9.47
N MET A 238 -8.33 -26.73 9.19
CA MET A 238 -9.37 -27.23 10.11
C MET A 238 -8.79 -27.76 11.42
N THR A 239 -7.76 -28.60 11.37
CA THR A 239 -7.12 -29.17 12.57
C THR A 239 -6.55 -28.05 13.46
N ASN A 240 -5.93 -27.02 12.87
CA ASN A 240 -5.42 -25.87 13.60
C ASN A 240 -6.55 -25.08 14.29
N ARG A 241 -7.61 -24.69 13.54
CA ARG A 241 -8.78 -24.00 14.13
C ARG A 241 -9.46 -24.80 15.21
N LYS A 242 -9.47 -26.14 15.11
CA LYS A 242 -10.03 -27.00 16.14
C LYS A 242 -9.19 -26.92 17.42
N LEU A 243 -7.88 -27.10 17.32
CA LEU A 243 -6.97 -27.06 18.47
C LEU A 243 -7.03 -25.73 19.23
N SER A 244 -7.08 -24.61 18.50
CA SER A 244 -7.17 -23.28 19.10
C SER A 244 -8.52 -23.01 19.78
N ASN A 245 -9.62 -23.56 19.25
CA ASN A 245 -10.94 -23.44 19.91
C ASN A 245 -11.03 -24.24 21.22
N PHE A 246 -10.26 -25.34 21.37
CA PHE A 246 -10.26 -26.16 22.58
C PHE A 246 -9.23 -25.74 23.62
N LYS A 247 -8.05 -25.26 23.19
CA LYS A 247 -7.03 -24.69 24.08
C LYS A 247 -7.25 -23.17 24.11
N LYS A 248 -7.90 -22.64 25.15
CA LYS A 248 -7.97 -21.19 25.42
C LYS A 248 -6.56 -20.61 25.64
N LEU A 249 -5.82 -20.39 24.56
CA LEU A 249 -4.52 -19.74 24.56
C LEU A 249 -4.68 -18.33 24.00
N ASN A 250 -3.84 -17.40 24.45
CA ASN A 250 -3.75 -16.02 23.97
C ASN A 250 -3.22 -15.92 22.52
N VAL A 251 -3.62 -16.83 21.64
CA VAL A 251 -3.13 -16.97 20.27
C VAL A 251 -4.31 -16.77 19.33
N GLU A 252 -4.12 -15.93 18.32
CA GLU A 252 -5.13 -15.68 17.29
C GLU A 252 -5.51 -16.97 16.55
N ASN A 253 -6.80 -17.15 16.29
CA ASN A 253 -7.29 -18.26 15.49
C ASN A 253 -6.87 -18.07 14.02
N ILE A 254 -6.25 -19.08 13.42
CA ILE A 254 -5.89 -19.03 12.00
C ILE A 254 -7.13 -18.77 11.11
N GLN A 255 -7.07 -17.69 10.35
CA GLN A 255 -8.04 -17.25 9.33
C GLN A 255 -7.39 -17.15 7.94
N ILE A 256 -8.20 -16.96 6.90
CA ILE A 256 -7.71 -16.81 5.52
C ILE A 256 -6.80 -15.60 5.28
N HIS A 257 -6.85 -14.56 6.12
CA HIS A 257 -5.94 -13.40 5.98
C HIS A 257 -4.47 -13.77 6.23
N HIS A 258 -4.16 -14.79 7.03
CA HIS A 258 -2.78 -15.29 7.20
C HIS A 258 -2.20 -15.90 5.92
N PHE A 259 -3.09 -16.31 5.00
CA PHE A 259 -2.73 -16.85 3.70
C PHE A 259 -2.83 -15.82 2.59
N ARG A 260 -3.15 -14.55 2.89
CA ARG A 260 -2.98 -13.51 1.86
C ARG A 260 -1.52 -13.44 1.43
N SER A 261 -1.31 -13.25 0.14
CA SER A 261 0.03 -13.09 -0.42
C SER A 261 0.72 -11.90 0.26
N PRO A 262 2.00 -12.02 0.69
CA PRO A 262 2.76 -10.94 1.33
C PRO A 262 2.80 -9.65 0.51
N ASP A 263 2.62 -9.78 -0.81
CA ASP A 263 2.52 -8.68 -1.78
C ASP A 263 1.28 -7.79 -1.57
N MET A 264 0.46 -8.05 -0.54
CA MET A 264 -0.67 -7.24 -0.06
C MET A 264 -0.78 -7.26 1.47
N GLY A 265 0.33 -6.99 2.18
CA GLY A 265 0.30 -6.61 3.59
C GLY A 265 -0.62 -5.40 3.84
N GLU A 266 -1.33 -5.36 4.97
CA GLU A 266 -2.06 -4.16 5.39
C GLU A 266 -1.09 -2.97 5.44
N VAL A 267 -1.22 -2.05 4.48
CA VAL A 267 -0.52 -0.77 4.54
C VAL A 267 -1.13 0.04 5.68
N ASP A 268 -0.27 0.46 6.61
CA ASP A 268 -0.67 1.36 7.71
C ASP A 268 -1.46 2.54 7.12
N PRO A 269 -2.70 2.81 7.61
CA PRO A 269 -3.55 3.88 7.09
C PRO A 269 -2.87 5.24 6.96
N ALA A 270 -1.81 5.50 7.72
CA ALA A 270 -1.01 6.72 7.61
C ALA A 270 -0.36 6.92 6.22
N PHE A 271 -0.13 5.85 5.46
CA PHE A 271 0.45 5.89 4.10
C PHE A 271 -0.60 5.98 2.98
N ILE A 272 -1.88 5.72 3.31
CA ILE A 272 -2.95 5.67 2.32
C ILE A 272 -3.24 7.08 1.83
N GLN A 273 -3.09 7.28 0.52
CA GLN A 273 -3.45 8.52 -0.15
C GLN A 273 -4.97 8.72 -0.18
N ASP A 274 -5.39 9.98 -0.24
CA ASP A 274 -6.79 10.31 -0.55
C ASP A 274 -7.18 9.69 -1.91
N PRO A 275 -8.42 9.17 -2.08
CA PRO A 275 -8.90 8.57 -3.32
C PRO A 275 -8.61 9.39 -4.59
N ASP A 276 -8.67 10.71 -4.51
CA ASP A 276 -8.40 11.60 -5.66
C ASP A 276 -6.91 11.58 -6.08
N HIS A 277 -6.02 11.19 -5.17
CA HIS A 277 -4.59 11.11 -5.36
C HIS A 277 -4.07 9.67 -5.53
N TRP A 278 -4.97 8.68 -5.55
CA TRP A 278 -4.58 7.29 -5.81
C TRP A 278 -3.80 7.20 -7.13
N PRO A 279 -2.70 6.45 -7.15
CA PRO A 279 -1.98 6.20 -8.38
C PRO A 279 -2.89 5.53 -9.43
N LYS A 280 -3.11 6.23 -10.54
CA LYS A 280 -3.86 5.71 -11.69
C LYS A 280 -2.89 4.96 -12.60
N PHE A 281 -3.22 3.73 -12.97
CA PHE A 281 -2.35 2.84 -13.77
C PHE A 281 -2.36 3.12 -15.29
N PHE A 282 -3.04 4.16 -15.76
CA PHE A 282 -2.96 4.56 -17.17
C PHE A 282 -1.68 5.35 -17.38
N ILE A 283 -0.68 4.72 -17.98
CA ILE A 283 0.66 5.29 -18.19
C ILE A 283 0.79 5.72 -19.66
N ILE A 284 1.12 7.00 -19.87
CA ILE A 284 1.83 7.43 -21.07
C ILE A 284 3.31 7.37 -20.70
N GLU A 285 4.04 6.38 -21.23
CA GLU A 285 5.50 6.38 -21.08
C GLU A 285 6.05 7.69 -21.65
N GLY A 286 6.84 8.40 -20.86
CA GLY A 286 7.31 9.73 -21.19
C GLY A 286 8.32 9.73 -22.34
N GLU A 287 7.85 9.73 -23.59
CA GLU A 287 8.61 10.26 -24.73
C GLU A 287 8.81 11.80 -24.64
N GLY A 288 8.27 12.44 -23.59
CA GLY A 288 8.13 13.90 -23.52
C GLY A 288 9.19 14.66 -22.72
N ILE A 289 9.91 14.06 -21.77
CA ILE A 289 10.89 14.82 -20.96
C ILE A 289 12.16 15.06 -21.80
N PRO A 290 12.56 16.32 -22.05
CA PRO A 290 13.72 16.62 -22.89
C PRO A 290 15.00 15.99 -22.33
N LEU A 291 15.81 15.39 -23.21
CA LEU A 291 17.15 14.87 -22.91
C LEU A 291 18.18 15.76 -23.59
N ILE A 292 19.05 16.40 -22.81
CA ILE A 292 20.00 17.41 -23.27
C ILE A 292 21.43 16.88 -23.10
N ASP A 293 22.21 16.95 -24.18
CA ASP A 293 23.62 16.58 -24.17
C ASP A 293 24.51 17.77 -23.82
N LEU A 294 25.27 17.67 -22.72
CA LEU A 294 26.20 18.72 -22.27
C LEU A 294 27.63 18.54 -22.80
N SER A 295 27.90 17.52 -23.62
CA SER A 295 29.21 17.32 -24.25
C SER A 295 29.77 18.56 -24.97
N PRO A 296 28.98 19.42 -25.66
CA PRO A 296 29.52 20.59 -26.35
C PRO A 296 30.09 21.68 -25.45
N ILE A 297 29.85 21.61 -24.14
CA ILE A 297 30.24 22.64 -23.18
C ILE A 297 31.22 22.14 -22.10
N ILE A 298 31.62 20.87 -22.16
CA ILE A 298 32.48 20.19 -21.17
C ILE A 298 33.82 19.75 -21.75
N SER A 299 33.91 19.45 -23.05
CA SER A 299 35.13 18.86 -23.62
C SER A 299 36.29 19.88 -23.72
N PRO A 300 37.48 19.59 -23.14
CA PRO A 300 38.67 20.44 -23.28
C PRO A 300 39.15 20.55 -24.73
N ASP A 301 38.89 19.52 -25.53
CA ASP A 301 39.28 19.41 -26.95
C ASP A 301 38.22 20.01 -27.90
N SER A 302 37.05 20.37 -27.38
CA SER A 302 36.09 21.14 -28.16
C SER A 302 36.57 22.59 -28.21
N ILE A 303 36.90 23.05 -29.42
CA ILE A 303 36.76 24.47 -29.73
C ILE A 303 35.36 24.84 -29.24
N THR A 304 35.26 25.70 -28.22
CA THR A 304 34.00 26.20 -27.66
C THR A 304 33.29 27.02 -28.74
N ASP A 305 32.67 26.34 -29.70
CA ASP A 305 31.89 26.95 -30.75
C ASP A 305 30.74 27.70 -30.08
N PRO A 306 30.71 29.05 -30.16
CA PRO A 306 29.64 29.83 -29.56
C PRO A 306 28.25 29.37 -30.02
N LYS A 307 28.13 28.83 -31.24
CA LYS A 307 26.87 28.28 -31.77
C LYS A 307 26.43 27.00 -31.06
N ALA A 308 27.37 26.17 -30.62
CA ALA A 308 27.06 24.95 -29.89
C ALA A 308 26.56 25.28 -28.47
N ILE A 309 27.20 26.26 -27.80
CA ILE A 309 26.73 26.80 -26.51
C ILE A 309 25.33 27.40 -26.67
N GLU A 310 25.11 28.22 -27.71
CA GLU A 310 23.80 28.80 -28.01
C GLU A 310 22.73 27.73 -28.23
N GLY A 311 23.07 26.64 -28.91
CA GLY A 311 22.20 25.47 -29.09
C GLY A 311 21.75 24.87 -27.75
N VAL A 312 22.70 24.55 -26.87
CA VAL A 312 22.43 24.00 -25.52
C VAL A 312 21.61 24.97 -24.67
N VAL A 313 21.95 26.27 -24.70
CA VAL A 313 21.23 27.33 -23.98
C VAL A 313 19.76 27.39 -24.43
N ARG A 314 19.51 27.28 -25.74
CA ARG A 314 18.15 27.28 -26.30
C ARG A 314 17.36 26.03 -25.89
N GLU A 315 17.99 24.86 -25.88
CA GLU A 315 17.36 23.62 -25.44
C GLU A 315 16.98 23.67 -23.96
N ILE A 316 17.88 24.15 -23.10
CA ILE A 316 17.62 24.35 -21.67
C ILE A 316 16.46 25.34 -21.48
N GLY A 317 16.49 26.49 -22.16
CA GLY A 317 15.41 27.47 -22.05
C GLY A 317 14.05 26.92 -22.49
N SER A 318 14.02 26.17 -23.59
CA SER A 318 12.81 25.49 -24.07
C SER A 318 12.30 24.45 -23.06
N ALA A 319 13.20 23.66 -22.47
CA ALA A 319 12.86 22.67 -21.47
C ALA A 319 12.34 23.31 -20.16
N CYS A 320 13.01 24.33 -19.63
CA CYS A 320 12.57 25.07 -18.44
C CYS A 320 11.18 25.71 -18.64
N LYS A 321 10.92 26.26 -19.83
CA LYS A 321 9.63 26.88 -20.17
C LYS A 321 8.53 25.84 -20.37
N GLY A 322 8.73 24.90 -21.29
CA GLY A 322 7.73 23.91 -21.69
C GLY A 322 7.44 22.91 -20.58
N TRP A 323 8.47 22.36 -19.95
CA TRP A 323 8.36 21.28 -18.97
C TRP A 323 8.68 21.71 -17.55
N GLY A 324 9.69 22.56 -17.34
CA GLY A 324 10.28 22.77 -16.01
C GLY A 324 11.08 21.57 -15.49
N PHE A 325 11.22 20.54 -16.32
CA PHE A 325 11.97 19.29 -16.10
C PHE A 325 12.75 18.93 -17.37
N PHE A 326 13.95 18.38 -17.23
CA PHE A 326 14.73 17.78 -18.30
C PHE A 326 15.76 16.81 -17.74
N GLN A 327 16.34 15.98 -18.60
CA GLN A 327 17.47 15.13 -18.28
C GLN A 327 18.75 15.69 -18.92
N VAL A 328 19.88 15.52 -18.26
CA VAL A 328 21.20 15.86 -18.82
C VAL A 328 22.10 14.63 -18.86
N ILE A 329 22.83 14.47 -19.97
CA ILE A 329 23.86 13.44 -20.16
C ILE A 329 25.19 14.10 -20.52
N ASN A 330 26.28 13.32 -20.43
CA ASN A 330 27.65 13.80 -20.66
C ASN A 330 27.97 15.06 -19.82
N HIS A 331 27.45 15.11 -18.61
CA HIS A 331 27.44 16.26 -17.71
C HIS A 331 28.77 16.51 -16.96
N GLY A 332 29.81 15.71 -17.20
CA GLY A 332 31.16 15.94 -16.67
C GLY A 332 31.38 15.51 -15.21
N VAL A 333 30.31 15.31 -14.42
CA VAL A 333 30.40 14.69 -13.08
C VAL A 333 31.01 13.29 -13.18
N GLN A 334 32.05 13.02 -12.38
CA GLN A 334 32.74 11.74 -12.33
C GLN A 334 31.81 10.64 -11.78
N LEU A 335 31.61 9.57 -12.57
CA LEU A 335 30.67 8.50 -12.24
C LEU A 335 31.03 7.75 -10.95
N ASP A 336 32.32 7.67 -10.60
CA ASP A 336 32.74 7.01 -9.37
C ASP A 336 32.28 7.76 -8.12
N LYS A 337 32.15 9.09 -8.17
CA LYS A 337 31.61 9.87 -7.05
C LYS A 337 30.14 9.55 -6.80
N LEU A 338 29.34 9.42 -7.88
CA LEU A 338 27.94 8.97 -7.78
C LEU A 338 27.85 7.54 -7.23
N ARG A 339 28.66 6.61 -7.75
CA ARG A 339 28.68 5.21 -7.27
C ARG A 339 29.07 5.10 -5.79
N ASN A 340 30.03 5.90 -5.35
CA ASN A 340 30.50 5.89 -3.95
C ASN A 340 29.40 6.34 -2.99
N ILE A 341 28.72 7.46 -3.28
CA ILE A 341 27.62 7.93 -2.43
C ILE A 341 26.43 6.95 -2.47
N GLU A 342 26.11 6.37 -3.62
CA GLU A 342 25.05 5.35 -3.73
C GLU A 342 25.38 4.09 -2.91
N ALA A 343 26.62 3.61 -2.98
CA ALA A 343 27.07 2.46 -2.20
C ALA A 343 27.05 2.75 -0.69
N ALA A 344 27.51 3.93 -0.27
CA ALA A 344 27.46 4.37 1.13
C ALA A 344 26.01 4.52 1.62
N ALA A 345 25.12 5.12 0.83
CA ALA A 345 23.71 5.24 1.11
C ALA A 345 23.05 3.85 1.30
N ARG A 346 23.29 2.92 0.37
CA ARG A 346 22.77 1.54 0.46
C ARG A 346 23.23 0.84 1.73
N LYS A 347 24.51 0.93 2.08
CA LYS A 347 25.06 0.38 3.33
C LYS A 347 24.39 0.99 4.57
N PHE A 348 24.19 2.30 4.59
CA PHE A 348 23.53 3.00 5.69
C PHE A 348 22.06 2.58 5.84
N PHE A 349 21.28 2.62 4.75
CA PHE A 349 19.85 2.27 4.81
C PHE A 349 19.58 0.79 5.13
N ALA A 350 20.55 -0.08 4.83
CA ALA A 350 20.52 -1.50 5.22
C ALA A 350 20.77 -1.76 6.71
N LEU A 351 21.21 -0.76 7.49
CA LEU A 351 21.39 -0.90 8.93
C LEU A 351 20.06 -1.15 9.66
N PRO A 352 20.09 -1.81 10.84
CA PRO A 352 18.93 -1.91 11.71
C PRO A 352 18.34 -0.54 12.04
N LEU A 353 17.02 -0.47 12.19
CA LEU A 353 16.30 0.79 12.44
C LEU A 353 16.84 1.54 13.67
N GLU A 354 17.18 0.83 14.74
CA GLU A 354 17.74 1.43 15.96
C GLU A 354 19.09 2.13 15.70
N GLU A 355 19.92 1.58 14.82
CA GLU A 355 21.20 2.18 14.45
C GLU A 355 20.99 3.45 13.62
N LYS A 356 20.10 3.39 12.62
CA LYS A 356 19.72 4.57 11.82
C LYS A 356 19.12 5.68 12.70
N ARG A 357 18.36 5.31 13.72
CA ARG A 357 17.68 6.26 14.63
C ARG A 357 18.61 7.00 15.60
N LYS A 358 19.87 6.60 15.78
CA LYS A 358 20.85 7.34 16.61
C LYS A 358 21.09 8.77 16.12
N ILE A 359 21.01 8.97 14.81
CA ILE A 359 21.14 10.26 14.13
C ILE A 359 19.79 10.77 13.61
N ARG A 360 18.69 10.30 14.19
CA ARG A 360 17.35 10.75 13.83
C ARG A 360 17.21 12.24 14.11
N ARG A 361 16.55 12.93 13.18
CA ARG A 361 16.21 14.34 13.32
C ARG A 361 15.12 14.59 14.34
N ASP A 362 15.14 15.79 14.90
CA ASP A 362 14.11 16.33 15.78
C ASP A 362 13.93 17.83 15.57
N GLU A 363 13.17 18.48 16.45
CA GLU A 363 12.87 19.93 16.38
C GLU A 363 14.10 20.82 16.50
N LYS A 364 15.19 20.32 17.11
CA LYS A 364 16.44 21.07 17.32
C LYS A 364 17.50 20.70 16.29
N SER A 365 17.60 19.41 15.96
CA SER A 365 18.54 18.87 14.98
C SER A 365 17.80 18.43 13.73
N VAL A 366 17.71 19.32 12.74
CA VAL A 366 16.89 19.13 11.53
C VAL A 366 17.59 18.39 10.38
N LEU A 367 18.81 17.90 10.60
CA LEU A 367 19.65 17.14 9.64
C LEU A 367 19.98 15.74 10.18
N GLY A 368 20.19 14.77 9.30
CA GLY A 368 20.38 13.35 9.64
C GLY A 368 19.27 12.44 9.11
N TYR A 369 18.92 11.38 9.84
CA TYR A 369 17.95 10.36 9.40
C TYR A 369 16.49 10.69 9.77
N PHE A 370 15.52 10.28 8.94
CA PHE A 370 14.10 10.31 9.27
C PHE A 370 13.27 9.25 8.50
N ASP A 371 12.25 8.69 9.14
CA ASP A 371 11.41 7.58 8.64
C ASP A 371 9.90 7.89 8.72
N CYS A 372 9.55 9.12 9.09
CA CYS A 372 8.17 9.54 9.34
C CYS A 372 7.79 10.81 8.55
N GLU A 373 8.47 11.09 7.43
CA GLU A 373 8.21 12.28 6.63
C GLU A 373 6.76 12.26 6.08
N ARG A 374 6.18 13.46 5.97
CA ARG A 374 4.81 13.63 5.49
C ARG A 374 4.77 14.65 4.39
N THR A 375 4.11 14.30 3.29
CA THR A 375 3.73 15.23 2.24
C THR A 375 2.24 15.49 2.33
N LYS A 376 1.84 16.77 2.45
CA LYS A 376 0.44 17.20 2.60
C LYS A 376 -0.32 16.38 3.67
N ASN A 377 0.32 16.14 4.82
CA ASN A 377 -0.19 15.38 5.98
C ASN A 377 -0.33 13.85 5.81
N VAL A 378 0.03 13.27 4.68
CA VAL A 378 0.08 11.81 4.47
C VAL A 378 1.52 11.34 4.63
N ARG A 379 1.74 10.19 5.28
CA ARG A 379 3.09 9.63 5.47
C ARG A 379 3.61 9.11 4.14
N ASP A 380 4.84 9.50 3.82
CA ASP A 380 5.54 9.07 2.62
C ASP A 380 6.13 7.67 2.82
N TRP A 381 6.02 6.78 1.82
CA TRP A 381 6.62 5.44 1.83
C TRP A 381 8.12 5.50 1.51
N LYS A 382 8.87 6.17 2.39
CA LYS A 382 10.31 6.33 2.26
C LYS A 382 11.01 6.49 3.61
N GLU A 383 12.30 6.19 3.60
CA GLU A 383 13.25 6.67 4.57
C GLU A 383 14.15 7.73 3.92
N VAL A 384 14.65 8.67 4.72
CA VAL A 384 15.45 9.79 4.22
C VAL A 384 16.65 10.10 5.09
N PHE A 385 17.73 10.57 4.47
CA PHE A 385 18.85 11.22 5.13
C PHE A 385 19.09 12.58 4.47
N ASP A 386 19.19 13.66 5.25
CA ASP A 386 19.43 15.01 4.75
C ASP A 386 20.68 15.58 5.39
N LEU A 387 21.47 16.23 4.55
CA LEU A 387 22.62 17.03 4.93
C LEU A 387 22.57 18.39 4.23
N THR A 388 23.30 19.36 4.76
CA THR A 388 23.62 20.62 4.08
C THR A 388 25.02 20.54 3.48
N VAL A 389 25.21 21.25 2.36
CA VAL A 389 26.51 21.30 1.66
C VAL A 389 27.49 22.19 2.41
N GLU A 390 27.03 23.35 2.88
CA GLU A 390 27.82 24.22 3.77
C GLU A 390 27.59 23.82 5.23
N GLU A 391 28.67 23.78 6.00
CA GLU A 391 28.64 23.41 7.42
C GLU A 391 29.57 24.33 8.24
N PRO A 392 29.05 25.06 9.24
CA PRO A 392 27.63 25.18 9.60
C PRO A 392 26.82 25.94 8.54
N THR A 393 25.56 25.56 8.35
CA THR A 393 24.60 26.39 7.59
C THR A 393 23.90 27.36 8.52
N LEU A 394 24.01 28.66 8.27
CA LEU A 394 23.27 29.69 9.00
C LEU A 394 21.85 29.83 8.46
N VAL A 395 20.86 29.89 9.36
CA VAL A 395 19.46 30.15 9.04
C VAL A 395 18.78 31.00 10.11
N PRO A 396 17.66 31.67 9.83
CA PRO A 396 16.88 32.36 10.85
C PRO A 396 16.34 31.39 11.91
N ALA A 397 16.43 31.78 13.18
CA ALA A 397 15.98 30.98 14.33
C ALA A 397 14.46 30.74 14.32
N SER A 398 13.69 31.68 13.79
CA SER A 398 12.22 31.56 13.66
C SER A 398 11.70 32.12 12.33
N PRO A 399 10.46 31.77 11.93
CA PRO A 399 9.83 32.32 10.74
C PRO A 399 9.22 33.71 10.98
N ASP A 400 9.25 34.24 12.22
CA ASP A 400 8.74 35.57 12.54
C ASP A 400 9.54 36.64 11.77
N PRO A 401 8.91 37.50 10.96
CA PRO A 401 9.60 38.57 10.24
C PRO A 401 10.38 39.53 11.14
N GLU A 402 9.94 39.74 12.39
CA GLU A 402 10.57 40.69 13.32
C GLU A 402 11.76 40.09 14.08
N ASP A 403 11.84 38.77 14.14
CA ASP A 403 12.95 38.06 14.77
C ASP A 403 14.19 38.07 13.87
N LYS A 404 15.31 38.56 14.38
CA LYS A 404 16.59 38.65 13.66
C LYS A 404 17.63 37.66 14.16
N GLU A 405 17.27 36.80 15.10
CA GLU A 405 18.19 35.76 15.58
C GLU A 405 18.45 34.73 14.48
N GLU A 406 19.69 34.25 14.45
CA GLU A 406 20.15 33.19 13.56
C GLU A 406 20.53 31.96 14.39
N THR A 407 20.43 30.80 13.77
CA THR A 407 20.86 29.52 14.33
C THR A 407 21.67 28.76 13.30
N GLU A 408 22.48 27.83 13.79
CA GLU A 408 23.37 27.02 12.98
C GLU A 408 22.84 25.60 12.83
N TRP A 409 22.83 25.10 11.61
CA TRP A 409 22.61 23.70 11.33
C TRP A 409 23.93 22.99 11.09
N HIS A 410 24.11 21.86 11.77
CA HIS A 410 25.28 21.00 11.70
C HIS A 410 24.86 19.61 11.22
N ASN A 411 25.65 19.01 10.33
CA ASN A 411 25.35 17.68 9.79
C ASN A 411 25.56 16.62 10.87
N ARG A 412 24.68 15.61 10.89
CA ARG A 412 24.78 14.47 11.81
C ARG A 412 25.20 13.23 11.06
N TRP A 413 26.49 12.92 11.14
CA TRP A 413 27.09 11.78 10.44
C TRP A 413 26.93 10.48 11.23
N PRO A 414 26.60 9.35 10.56
CA PRO A 414 26.56 8.04 11.22
C PRO A 414 27.98 7.51 11.47
N GLU A 415 28.12 6.60 12.43
CA GLU A 415 29.41 5.90 12.67
C GLU A 415 29.72 4.86 11.58
N TYR A 416 28.67 4.28 10.97
CA TYR A 416 28.79 3.34 9.86
C TYR A 416 27.85 3.72 8.71
N PRO A 417 28.29 3.59 7.44
CA PRO A 417 29.63 3.19 7.03
C PRO A 417 30.67 4.30 7.25
N PRO A 418 31.95 3.98 7.57
CA PRO A 418 32.96 4.99 7.89
C PRO A 418 33.24 5.95 6.72
N GLU A 419 33.07 5.49 5.49
CA GLU A 419 33.21 6.29 4.27
C GLU A 419 32.00 7.21 3.98
N PHE A 420 30.93 7.16 4.78
CA PHE A 420 29.66 7.84 4.46
C PHE A 420 29.81 9.35 4.30
N ARG A 421 30.53 9.97 5.24
CA ARG A 421 30.77 11.41 5.23
C ARG A 421 31.56 11.83 4.01
N GLU A 422 32.72 11.20 3.79
CA GLU A 422 33.60 11.50 2.66
C GLU A 422 32.87 11.33 1.33
N ALA A 423 32.12 10.25 1.14
CA ALA A 423 31.35 10.03 -0.08
C ALA A 423 30.28 11.11 -0.33
N CYS A 424 29.62 11.60 0.74
CA CYS A 424 28.65 12.70 0.62
C CYS A 424 29.32 14.03 0.28
N GLU A 425 30.43 14.36 0.94
CA GLU A 425 31.18 15.61 0.74
C GLU A 425 31.80 15.66 -0.67
N GLU A 426 32.42 14.58 -1.14
CA GLU A 426 32.99 14.51 -2.49
C GLU A 426 31.91 14.62 -3.59
N TYR A 427 30.77 13.95 -3.41
CA TYR A 427 29.66 14.06 -4.35
C TYR A 427 29.08 15.48 -4.36
N ALA A 428 28.94 16.12 -3.20
CA ALA A 428 28.44 17.48 -3.07
C ALA A 428 29.31 18.48 -3.88
N GLN A 429 30.63 18.36 -3.80
CA GLN A 429 31.56 19.23 -4.54
C GLN A 429 31.43 19.09 -6.05
N GLU A 430 31.27 17.87 -6.57
CA GLU A 430 31.13 17.65 -8.02
C GLU A 430 29.77 18.08 -8.55
N ILE A 431 28.69 17.77 -7.83
CA ILE A 431 27.34 18.11 -8.27
C ILE A 431 27.06 19.61 -8.16
N GLU A 432 27.72 20.31 -7.22
CA GLU A 432 27.66 21.78 -7.11
C GLU A 432 28.21 22.45 -8.37
N LYS A 433 29.34 21.98 -8.92
CA LYS A 433 29.90 22.50 -10.18
C LYS A 433 28.89 22.36 -11.32
N LEU A 434 28.22 21.21 -11.42
CA LEU A 434 27.17 21.00 -12.42
C LEU A 434 25.98 21.93 -12.19
N ALA A 435 25.49 22.04 -10.96
CA ALA A 435 24.34 22.89 -10.61
C ALA A 435 24.61 24.37 -10.95
N MET A 436 25.79 24.88 -10.59
CA MET A 436 26.20 26.26 -10.90
C MET A 436 26.37 26.50 -12.39
N ARG A 437 26.89 25.51 -13.14
CA ARG A 437 26.97 25.60 -14.61
C ARG A 437 25.59 25.63 -15.24
N LEU A 438 24.68 24.78 -14.80
CA LEU A 438 23.28 24.78 -15.26
C LEU A 438 22.59 26.11 -14.96
N MET A 439 22.79 26.68 -13.76
CA MET A 439 22.28 28.01 -13.43
C MET A 439 22.82 29.10 -14.38
N GLY A 440 24.07 29.00 -14.81
CA GLY A 440 24.65 29.91 -15.80
C GLY A 440 24.01 29.80 -17.18
N LEU A 441 23.77 28.57 -17.66
CA LEU A 441 23.06 28.33 -18.92
C LEU A 441 21.60 28.79 -18.86
N ILE A 442 20.94 28.58 -17.72
CA ILE A 442 19.59 29.09 -17.44
C ILE A 442 19.58 30.62 -17.48
N ALA A 443 20.59 31.30 -16.91
CA ALA A 443 20.69 32.75 -17.00
C ALA A 443 20.82 33.23 -18.45
N LEU A 444 21.71 32.62 -19.22
CA LEU A 444 21.88 32.93 -20.65
C LEU A 444 20.59 32.71 -21.43
N SER A 445 19.83 31.65 -21.13
CA SER A 445 18.56 31.35 -21.80
C SER A 445 17.45 32.37 -21.52
N LEU A 446 17.58 33.12 -20.41
CA LEU A 446 16.72 34.25 -20.05
C LEU A 446 17.22 35.59 -20.63
N GLY A 447 18.31 35.59 -21.41
CA GLY A 447 18.95 36.80 -21.93
C GLY A 447 19.76 37.57 -20.86
N LEU A 448 20.15 36.90 -19.77
CA LEU A 448 20.90 37.49 -18.67
C LEU A 448 22.39 37.11 -18.75
N PRO A 449 23.30 37.86 -18.09
CA PRO A 449 24.69 37.44 -17.94
C PRO A 449 24.80 36.06 -17.27
N GLU A 450 25.74 35.22 -17.71
CA GLU A 450 25.93 33.85 -17.20
C GLU A 450 26.05 33.80 -15.67
N ASN A 451 26.76 34.76 -15.07
CA ASN A 451 26.98 34.83 -13.62
C ASN A 451 25.82 35.50 -12.84
N ARG A 452 24.69 35.80 -13.48
CA ARG A 452 23.65 36.65 -12.89
C ARG A 452 23.06 36.09 -11.60
N PHE A 453 22.99 34.77 -11.47
CA PHE A 453 22.49 34.11 -10.26
C PHE A 453 23.57 33.84 -9.21
N SER A 454 24.85 33.85 -9.57
CA SER A 454 25.95 33.38 -8.72
C SER A 454 25.99 34.06 -7.35
N ARG A 455 25.64 35.35 -7.29
CA ARG A 455 25.62 36.12 -6.03
C ARG A 455 24.63 35.61 -4.99
N TYR A 456 23.57 34.91 -5.39
CA TYR A 456 22.54 34.41 -4.47
C TYR A 456 22.95 33.10 -3.78
N PHE A 457 24.01 32.43 -4.26
CA PHE A 457 24.48 31.15 -3.75
C PHE A 457 25.77 31.29 -2.93
N LYS A 458 26.18 32.52 -2.61
CA LYS A 458 27.20 32.76 -1.60
C LYS A 458 26.59 32.48 -0.22
N ASP A 459 27.21 31.68 0.63
CA ASP A 459 26.66 31.28 1.93
C ASP A 459 25.33 30.50 1.77
N GLN A 460 25.28 29.58 0.80
CA GLN A 460 24.04 28.92 0.36
C GLN A 460 23.48 27.95 1.41
N THR A 461 22.15 27.84 1.48
CA THR A 461 21.48 26.85 2.35
C THR A 461 21.17 25.53 1.61
N THR A 462 22.04 25.14 0.66
CA THR A 462 21.82 23.99 -0.22
C THR A 462 21.88 22.68 0.56
N SER A 463 21.03 21.73 0.17
CA SER A 463 20.91 20.44 0.86
C SER A 463 20.94 19.26 -0.10
N ILE A 464 21.44 18.13 0.38
CA ILE A 464 21.36 16.83 -0.30
C ILE A 464 20.42 15.93 0.50
N THR A 465 19.50 15.31 -0.21
CA THR A 465 18.51 14.37 0.33
C THR A 465 18.73 12.99 -0.29
N LEU A 466 19.18 12.03 0.51
CA LEU A 466 19.26 10.63 0.15
C LEU A 466 17.92 9.98 0.48
N ASN A 467 17.23 9.46 -0.54
CA ASN A 467 15.92 8.84 -0.39
C ASN A 467 16.03 7.34 -0.64
N TYR A 468 15.44 6.56 0.26
CA TYR A 468 15.28 5.12 0.15
C TYR A 468 13.81 4.75 0.19
N TYR A 469 13.33 4.07 -0.85
CA TYR A 469 11.95 3.62 -0.96
C TYR A 469 11.94 2.08 -0.89
N PRO A 470 11.57 1.48 0.25
CA PRO A 470 11.47 0.03 0.35
C PRO A 470 10.30 -0.49 -0.52
N PRO A 471 10.31 -1.79 -0.93
CA PRO A 471 9.18 -2.39 -1.62
C PRO A 471 7.89 -2.18 -0.83
N CYS A 472 6.85 -1.72 -1.51
CA CYS A 472 5.55 -1.43 -0.94
C CYS A 472 4.58 -2.56 -1.26
N PRO A 473 3.92 -3.18 -0.26
CA PRO A 473 2.93 -4.23 -0.50
C PRO A 473 1.58 -3.68 -1.02
N SER A 474 1.38 -2.37 -1.11
CA SER A 474 0.20 -1.83 -1.79
C SER A 474 0.57 -0.55 -2.52
N PRO A 475 1.34 -0.64 -3.63
CA PRO A 475 1.82 0.52 -4.35
C PRO A 475 0.70 1.35 -4.99
N GLN A 476 -0.51 0.79 -5.08
CA GLN A 476 -1.73 1.47 -5.51
C GLN A 476 -2.39 2.33 -4.41
N LEU A 477 -1.93 2.26 -3.16
CA LEU A 477 -2.48 3.02 -2.03
C LEU A 477 -1.49 4.04 -1.46
N ALA A 478 -0.20 3.83 -1.64
CA ALA A 478 0.85 4.66 -1.08
C ALA A 478 1.67 5.38 -2.17
N LEU A 479 2.30 6.48 -1.79
CA LEU A 479 3.30 7.17 -2.60
C LEU A 479 4.62 7.20 -1.82
N GLY A 480 5.72 7.12 -2.55
CA GLY A 480 7.06 7.29 -2.00
C GLY A 480 7.27 8.74 -1.57
N VAL A 481 6.79 9.68 -2.37
CA VAL A 481 6.62 11.09 -2.01
C VAL A 481 5.33 11.58 -2.64
N GLY A 482 4.46 12.24 -1.86
CA GLY A 482 3.23 12.84 -2.38
C GLY A 482 3.47 13.98 -3.41
N PRO A 483 2.41 14.46 -4.11
CA PRO A 483 2.51 15.56 -5.05
C PRO A 483 3.02 16.85 -4.40
N HIS A 484 4.14 17.39 -4.89
CA HIS A 484 4.76 18.61 -4.36
C HIS A 484 5.57 19.38 -5.40
N LYS A 485 6.03 20.57 -5.02
CA LYS A 485 6.99 21.41 -5.74
C LYS A 485 8.21 21.70 -4.87
N ASP A 486 9.35 21.84 -5.53
CA ASP A 486 10.62 22.14 -4.87
C ASP A 486 10.73 23.63 -4.57
N GLY A 487 11.04 23.95 -3.31
CA GLY A 487 11.11 25.35 -2.87
C GLY A 487 12.34 26.11 -3.38
N GLY A 488 13.43 25.42 -3.68
CA GLY A 488 14.74 26.01 -4.01
C GLY A 488 14.79 26.68 -5.39
N ALA A 489 16.01 26.88 -5.91
CA ALA A 489 16.21 27.41 -7.26
C ALA A 489 16.19 26.30 -8.32
N LEU A 490 16.95 25.23 -8.08
CA LEU A 490 17.16 24.13 -9.02
C LEU A 490 17.39 22.84 -8.24
N THR A 491 16.83 21.73 -8.72
CA THR A 491 17.13 20.40 -8.19
C THR A 491 17.86 19.58 -9.24
N VAL A 492 18.92 18.89 -8.83
CA VAL A 492 19.67 17.90 -9.62
C VAL A 492 19.46 16.54 -8.95
N LEU A 493 18.75 15.64 -9.63
CA LEU A 493 18.32 14.35 -9.10
C LEU A 493 19.06 13.20 -9.79
N ALA A 494 19.79 12.42 -9.01
CA ALA A 494 20.23 11.09 -9.39
C ALA A 494 19.11 10.08 -9.06
N GLN A 495 18.82 9.17 -9.98
CA GLN A 495 17.89 8.06 -9.75
C GLN A 495 18.48 6.75 -10.25
N ASP A 496 18.11 5.66 -9.59
CA ASP A 496 18.48 4.32 -10.02
C ASP A 496 17.64 3.82 -11.21
N GLU A 497 17.89 2.58 -11.63
CA GLU A 497 17.20 1.93 -12.74
C GLU A 497 15.75 1.54 -12.45
N VAL A 498 15.29 1.60 -11.19
CA VAL A 498 13.91 1.24 -10.82
C VAL A 498 12.94 2.35 -11.26
N GLY A 499 13.40 3.59 -11.23
CA GLY A 499 12.58 4.76 -11.58
C GLY A 499 11.39 4.93 -10.64
N GLY A 500 10.40 5.73 -11.01
CA GLY A 500 9.23 6.01 -10.17
C GLY A 500 8.93 7.50 -10.02
N LEU A 501 9.81 8.38 -10.47
CA LEU A 501 9.49 9.80 -10.58
C LEU A 501 8.38 10.01 -11.61
N GLU A 502 7.35 10.75 -11.22
CA GLU A 502 6.29 11.22 -12.10
C GLU A 502 6.17 12.74 -12.04
N VAL A 503 6.03 13.36 -13.20
CA VAL A 503 5.95 14.81 -13.38
C VAL A 503 4.60 15.16 -13.97
N LYS A 504 3.91 16.14 -13.38
CA LYS A 504 2.61 16.59 -13.85
C LYS A 504 2.77 17.52 -15.06
N ARG A 505 2.44 17.04 -16.25
CA ARG A 505 2.54 17.83 -17.49
C ARG A 505 1.55 18.98 -17.46
N LYS A 506 2.02 20.19 -17.76
CA LYS A 506 1.21 21.42 -17.66
C LYS A 506 0.07 21.51 -18.67
N THR A 507 0.24 20.92 -19.85
CA THR A 507 -0.68 21.11 -20.99
C THR A 507 -2.04 20.45 -20.77
N ASP A 508 -2.07 19.32 -20.04
CA ASP A 508 -3.27 18.52 -19.80
C ASP A 508 -3.42 18.06 -18.34
N GLY A 509 -2.41 18.29 -17.49
CA GLY A 509 -2.44 17.89 -16.09
C GLY A 509 -2.12 16.41 -15.84
N GLU A 510 -1.74 15.67 -16.89
CA GLU A 510 -1.44 14.24 -16.81
C GLU A 510 -0.10 13.97 -16.11
N TRP A 511 -0.04 12.85 -15.38
CA TRP A 511 1.19 12.40 -14.71
C TRP A 511 2.06 11.61 -15.68
N ILE A 512 3.28 12.07 -15.91
CA ILE A 512 4.22 11.47 -16.87
C ILE A 512 5.37 10.84 -16.12
N ARG A 513 5.56 9.53 -16.33
CA ARG A 513 6.67 8.78 -15.75
C ARG A 513 7.98 9.18 -16.42
N VAL A 514 8.96 9.57 -15.61
CA VAL A 514 10.32 9.86 -16.08
C VAL A 514 11.06 8.54 -16.22
N LYS A 515 11.43 8.17 -17.45
CA LYS A 515 12.23 6.98 -17.71
C LYS A 515 13.66 7.18 -17.19
N PRO A 516 14.20 6.29 -16.34
CA PRO A 516 15.60 6.34 -15.94
C PRO A 516 16.50 6.22 -17.17
N THR A 517 17.36 7.22 -17.37
CA THR A 517 18.39 7.20 -18.41
C THR A 517 19.73 6.93 -17.72
N PRO A 518 20.49 5.89 -18.13
CA PRO A 518 21.78 5.58 -17.52
C PRO A 518 22.73 6.78 -17.53
N ASN A 519 23.40 7.03 -16.41
CA ASN A 519 24.36 8.14 -16.25
C ASN A 519 23.76 9.53 -16.57
N ALA A 520 22.46 9.71 -16.37
CA ALA A 520 21.81 11.00 -16.52
C ALA A 520 21.37 11.56 -15.16
N TYR A 521 21.33 12.88 -15.06
CA TYR A 521 20.63 13.57 -13.97
C TYR A 521 19.32 14.14 -14.46
N VAL A 522 18.26 14.03 -13.65
CA VAL A 522 17.01 14.77 -13.87
C VAL A 522 17.15 16.13 -13.23
N ILE A 523 16.86 17.18 -13.98
CA ILE A 523 16.93 18.57 -13.55
C ILE A 523 15.52 19.12 -13.47
N ASN A 524 15.17 19.82 -12.41
CA ASN A 524 13.91 20.56 -12.32
C ASN A 524 14.03 21.94 -11.74
N VAL A 525 13.17 22.82 -12.25
CA VAL A 525 13.03 24.21 -11.81
C VAL A 525 12.32 24.25 -10.46
N GLY A 526 12.92 24.95 -9.50
CA GLY A 526 12.31 25.22 -8.21
C GLY A 526 11.50 26.52 -8.18
N ASP A 527 10.69 26.67 -7.15
CA ASP A 527 9.84 27.83 -6.89
C ASP A 527 10.63 29.15 -6.89
N GLY A 528 11.85 29.16 -6.33
CA GLY A 528 12.70 30.35 -6.30
C GLY A 528 13.07 30.85 -7.70
N LEU A 529 13.40 29.94 -8.62
CA LEU A 529 13.70 30.28 -10.01
C LEU A 529 12.44 30.67 -10.80
N GLN A 530 11.29 30.08 -10.48
CA GLN A 530 10.00 30.53 -11.03
C GLN A 530 9.71 31.99 -10.64
N VAL A 531 9.94 32.36 -9.38
CA VAL A 531 9.74 33.74 -8.93
C VAL A 531 10.76 34.68 -9.56
N TRP A 532 12.05 34.34 -9.58
CA TRP A 532 13.08 35.15 -10.24
C TRP A 532 12.78 35.38 -11.72
N SER A 533 12.32 34.36 -12.42
CA SER A 533 11.98 34.44 -13.85
C SER A 533 10.61 35.05 -14.14
N ASN A 534 9.86 35.49 -13.12
CA ASN A 534 8.53 36.09 -13.25
C ASN A 534 7.55 35.22 -14.06
N ASP A 535 7.48 33.92 -13.75
CA ASP A 535 6.70 32.90 -14.48
C ASP A 535 7.16 32.62 -15.93
N ILE A 536 8.35 33.04 -16.38
CA ILE A 536 8.89 32.58 -17.67
C ILE A 536 9.21 31.08 -17.58
N TYR A 537 9.82 30.66 -16.47
CA TYR A 537 10.02 29.26 -16.11
C TYR A 537 9.11 28.90 -14.95
N HIS A 538 8.66 27.64 -14.90
CA HIS A 538 7.76 27.22 -13.82
C HIS A 538 8.27 25.98 -13.11
N SER A 539 8.13 25.98 -11.80
CA SER A 539 8.23 24.81 -10.95
C SER A 539 6.99 23.93 -11.10
N VAL A 540 7.21 22.64 -11.29
CA VAL A 540 6.18 21.68 -11.67
C VAL A 540 5.93 20.69 -10.55
N GLU A 541 4.64 20.37 -10.37
CA GLU A 541 4.23 19.38 -9.39
C GLU A 541 4.74 18.00 -9.84
N HIS A 542 5.41 17.30 -8.93
CA HIS A 542 5.96 15.98 -9.17
C HIS A 542 5.73 15.08 -7.95
N ARG A 543 5.83 13.76 -8.13
CA ARG A 543 5.65 12.76 -7.07
C ARG A 543 6.59 11.57 -7.30
N ALA A 544 6.79 10.76 -6.27
CA ALA A 544 7.55 9.51 -6.39
C ALA A 544 6.62 8.31 -6.13
N MET A 545 6.56 7.42 -7.10
CA MET A 545 5.87 6.14 -7.06
C MET A 545 6.68 5.08 -6.33
N VAL A 546 5.99 4.15 -5.68
CA VAL A 546 6.58 2.92 -5.13
C VAL A 546 6.13 1.71 -5.93
N ASN A 547 6.79 0.58 -5.73
CA ASN A 547 6.48 -0.70 -6.36
C ASN A 547 6.63 -1.82 -5.32
N SER A 548 6.08 -3.00 -5.60
CA SER A 548 6.08 -4.15 -4.68
C SER A 548 7.29 -5.06 -4.81
N GLU A 549 8.16 -4.85 -5.79
CA GLU A 549 9.17 -5.84 -6.19
C GLU A 549 10.58 -5.48 -5.71
N LYS A 550 10.97 -4.21 -5.84
CA LYS A 550 12.35 -3.77 -5.68
C LYS A 550 12.45 -2.41 -5.02
N GLU A 551 13.39 -2.29 -4.10
CA GLU A 551 13.73 -1.02 -3.47
C GLU A 551 14.26 0.00 -4.48
N ARG A 552 13.92 1.27 -4.29
CA ARG A 552 14.39 2.38 -5.11
C ARG A 552 15.26 3.32 -4.29
N PHE A 553 16.29 3.87 -4.91
CA PHE A 553 17.13 4.93 -4.36
C PHE A 553 17.10 6.18 -5.25
N SER A 554 17.17 7.35 -4.62
CA SER A 554 17.46 8.60 -5.34
C SER A 554 18.16 9.63 -4.48
N ILE A 555 19.04 10.41 -5.09
CA ILE A 555 19.85 11.43 -4.44
C ILE A 555 19.44 12.78 -5.04
N ALA A 556 18.81 13.64 -4.24
CA ALA A 556 18.38 14.96 -4.68
C ALA A 556 19.32 16.03 -4.13
N TYR A 557 20.04 16.73 -5.00
CA TYR A 557 20.76 17.95 -4.67
C TYR A 557 19.85 19.14 -4.94
N SER A 558 19.41 19.83 -3.88
CA SER A 558 18.49 20.97 -3.96
C SER A 558 19.24 22.29 -3.78
N LEU A 559 19.63 22.93 -4.89
CA LEU A 559 20.33 24.21 -4.90
C LEU A 559 19.43 25.33 -4.36
N LYS A 560 19.87 25.96 -3.28
CA LYS A 560 19.10 26.97 -2.53
C LYS A 560 19.97 28.19 -2.28
N PRO A 561 19.40 29.40 -2.33
CA PRO A 561 20.16 30.62 -2.08
C PRO A 561 20.51 30.78 -0.59
N SER A 562 21.31 31.78 -0.26
CA SER A 562 21.61 32.17 1.13
C SER A 562 20.34 32.57 1.86
N HIS A 563 20.31 32.37 3.18
CA HIS A 563 19.14 32.64 4.01
C HIS A 563 18.70 34.11 4.00
N TYR A 564 19.63 35.05 3.82
CA TYR A 564 19.34 36.48 3.72
C TYR A 564 18.79 36.91 2.34
N THR A 565 18.74 36.01 1.35
CA THR A 565 18.30 36.36 0.01
C THR A 565 16.83 36.80 -0.01
N LEU A 566 16.58 37.97 -0.60
CA LEU A 566 15.24 38.45 -0.92
C LEU A 566 14.83 37.93 -2.30
N ILE A 567 13.90 36.98 -2.33
CA ILE A 567 13.34 36.40 -3.55
C ILE A 567 12.26 37.33 -4.10
N LYS A 568 12.44 37.79 -5.34
CA LYS A 568 11.52 38.66 -6.08
C LYS A 568 11.76 38.51 -7.59
N PRO A 569 10.80 38.87 -8.46
CA PRO A 569 11.03 38.96 -9.90
C PRO A 569 12.29 39.78 -10.22
N LEU A 570 13.13 39.26 -11.10
CA LEU A 570 14.33 39.98 -11.55
C LEU A 570 13.91 41.22 -12.34
N GLU A 571 14.58 42.34 -12.06
CA GLU A 571 14.27 43.65 -12.66
C GLU A 571 14.45 43.63 -14.18
N GLU A 572 15.37 42.80 -14.67
CA GLU A 572 15.64 42.59 -16.08
C GLU A 572 14.53 41.82 -16.83
N LEU A 573 13.62 41.16 -16.09
CA LEU A 573 12.57 40.29 -16.65
C LEU A 573 11.15 40.85 -16.43
N ILE A 574 11.04 42.08 -15.93
CA ILE A 574 9.79 42.81 -15.75
C ILE A 574 9.72 43.98 -16.75
N SER A 575 8.53 44.24 -17.28
CA SER A 575 8.24 45.39 -18.14
C SER A 575 6.79 45.85 -17.91
N GLU A 576 6.35 46.89 -18.62
CA GLU A 576 4.93 47.29 -18.62
C GLU A 576 4.03 46.17 -19.15
N GLU A 577 4.51 45.40 -20.12
CA GLU A 577 3.80 44.26 -20.72
C GLU A 577 3.91 42.97 -19.89
N ASN A 578 4.96 42.82 -19.07
CA ASN A 578 5.16 41.71 -18.14
C ASN A 578 5.45 42.24 -16.72
N PRO A 579 4.44 42.80 -16.02
CA PRO A 579 4.65 43.36 -14.68
C PRO A 579 5.04 42.27 -13.67
N ALA A 580 5.58 42.70 -12.53
CA ALA A 580 5.92 41.79 -11.44
C ALA A 580 4.67 41.01 -10.98
N LYS A 581 4.78 39.67 -10.93
CA LYS A 581 3.69 38.78 -10.51
C LYS A 581 3.78 38.37 -9.05
N TYR A 582 4.88 38.73 -8.38
CA TYR A 582 5.19 38.30 -7.02
C TYR A 582 5.73 39.47 -6.18
N ARG A 583 5.29 39.50 -4.92
CA ARG A 583 5.85 40.33 -3.85
C ARG A 583 7.18 39.72 -3.37
N PRO A 584 8.13 40.55 -2.92
CA PRO A 584 9.38 40.07 -2.35
C PRO A 584 9.16 39.31 -1.05
N TYR A 585 9.96 38.26 -0.80
CA TYR A 585 10.01 37.55 0.47
C TYR A 585 11.42 37.08 0.82
N ASN A 586 11.73 36.92 2.11
CA ASN A 586 13.03 36.42 2.55
C ASN A 586 13.08 34.88 2.48
N TRP A 587 14.11 34.34 1.84
CA TRP A 587 14.30 32.90 1.65
C TRP A 587 14.45 32.13 2.96
N GLY A 588 15.28 32.63 3.89
CA GLY A 588 15.53 31.97 5.17
C GLY A 588 14.25 31.81 5.99
N LYS A 589 13.43 32.87 6.08
CA LYS A 589 12.13 32.82 6.76
C LYS A 589 11.17 31.84 6.11
N PHE A 590 11.13 31.81 4.78
CA PHE A 590 10.35 30.85 4.01
C PHE A 590 10.81 29.40 4.27
N LEU A 591 12.13 29.16 4.30
CA LEU A 591 12.73 27.86 4.60
C LEU A 591 12.41 27.39 6.02
N THR A 592 12.62 28.23 7.03
CA THR A 592 12.34 27.92 8.44
C THR A 592 10.86 27.62 8.64
N HIS A 593 9.96 28.39 8.02
CA HIS A 593 8.52 28.14 8.11
C HIS A 593 8.13 26.78 7.51
N ARG A 594 8.61 26.46 6.31
CA ARG A 594 8.33 25.15 5.66
C ARG A 594 8.90 23.97 6.45
N LYS A 595 10.07 24.13 7.09
CA LYS A 595 10.65 23.07 7.91
C LYS A 595 9.81 22.82 9.17
N LEU A 596 9.35 23.86 9.87
CA LEU A 596 8.52 23.71 11.07
C LEU A 596 7.19 22.98 10.80
N THR A 597 6.52 23.29 9.68
CA THR A 597 5.26 22.65 9.29
C THR A 597 5.42 21.17 8.93
N ASN A 598 6.62 20.74 8.51
CA ASN A 598 6.88 19.33 8.21
C ASN A 598 7.06 18.47 9.48
N PHE A 599 7.41 19.07 10.63
CA PHE A 599 7.58 18.35 11.90
C PHE A 599 6.30 18.29 12.75
N LYS A 600 5.44 19.33 12.69
CA LYS A 600 4.18 19.40 13.45
C LYS A 600 3.01 19.43 12.49
N LYS A 601 2.00 18.57 12.71
CA LYS A 601 0.71 18.69 12.02
C LYS A 601 0.05 20.00 12.50
N LEU A 602 0.19 21.04 11.70
CA LEU A 602 -0.51 22.29 11.91
C LEU A 602 -1.78 22.27 11.04
N ASN A 603 -2.91 22.75 11.58
CA ASN A 603 -4.16 22.89 10.83
C ASN A 603 -4.12 24.12 9.88
N VAL A 604 -2.94 24.52 9.43
CA VAL A 604 -2.72 25.64 8.51
C VAL A 604 -1.97 25.15 7.28
N GLU A 605 -2.26 25.76 6.14
CA GLU A 605 -1.59 25.47 4.89
C GLU A 605 -0.09 25.80 4.98
N ASN A 606 0.76 24.94 4.42
CA ASN A 606 2.19 25.20 4.32
C ASN A 606 2.43 26.41 3.42
N ILE A 607 3.28 27.35 3.85
CA ILE A 607 3.62 28.51 3.03
C ILE A 607 4.15 28.10 1.64
N GLN A 608 3.52 28.63 0.58
CA GLN A 608 3.88 28.45 -0.83
C GLN A 608 4.12 29.81 -1.51
N ILE A 609 4.72 29.79 -2.70
CA ILE A 609 4.96 31.02 -3.48
C ILE A 609 3.68 31.75 -3.92
N HIS A 610 2.54 31.05 -4.01
CA HIS A 610 1.28 31.70 -4.39
C HIS A 610 0.77 32.69 -3.34
N HIS A 611 1.17 32.54 -2.06
CA HIS A 611 0.88 33.53 -1.01
C HIS A 611 1.56 34.88 -1.26
N PHE A 612 2.61 34.89 -2.08
CA PHE A 612 3.33 36.10 -2.47
C PHE A 612 2.89 36.60 -3.85
N ARG A 613 1.92 35.98 -4.52
CA ARG A 613 1.43 36.46 -5.81
C ARG A 613 0.75 37.83 -5.64
N LEU A 614 0.93 38.72 -6.62
CA LEU A 614 0.34 40.07 -6.66
C LEU A 614 -1.10 40.06 -7.14
#